data_AF-A0A4V2UNQ1-F1
#
_entry.id   AF-A0A4V2UNQ1-F1
#
_cell.length_a   1.000
_cell.length_b   1.000
_cell.length_c   1.000
_cell.angle_alpha   90.00
_cell.angle_beta   90.00
_cell.angle_gamma   90.00
#
_symmetry.space_group_name_H-M   'P 1'
#
loop_
_entity.id
_entity.type
_entity.pdbx_description
1 polymer ?
#
loop_
_entity_poly.entity_id
_entity_poly.type
_entity_poly.pdbx_seq_one_letter_code
_entity_poly.pdbx_strand_id
1 'polypeptide(L)'
;MKKYNLSNIMKRAWEMVKKLGFGISEALKKAWKEAKEGETRMTGTEKQISFARDLVEKMNTQFDALIADCKAQFPENVSMWKSCKEGYNRIISESNAGLVIDLLKGINETSYQKYYQKLFFNVKHGYNTMCNRILSEVYGK
;
A
#
# COMPACT_ATOMS: atom_id res chain seq x y z
N MET A 1 -31.81 3.39 -4.95
CA MET A 1 -30.52 4.05 -4.58
C MET A 1 -30.06 3.51 -3.24
N LYS A 2 -28.77 3.16 -3.08
CA LYS A 2 -28.23 2.80 -1.75
C LYS A 2 -28.33 4.02 -0.82
N LYS A 3 -28.86 3.85 0.39
CA LYS A 3 -28.83 4.89 1.43
C LYS A 3 -27.48 4.83 2.14
N TYR A 4 -26.69 5.89 2.01
CA TYR A 4 -25.40 6.01 2.70
C TYR A 4 -25.56 6.68 4.06
N ASN A 5 -24.78 6.25 5.05
CA ASN A 5 -24.74 6.87 6.37
C ASN A 5 -23.80 8.09 6.35
N LEU A 6 -24.38 9.27 6.10
CA LEU A 6 -23.67 10.55 6.02
C LEU A 6 -22.84 10.85 7.28
N SER A 7 -23.37 10.54 8.46
CA SER A 7 -22.66 10.75 9.73
C SER A 7 -21.40 9.88 9.83
N ASN A 8 -21.43 8.64 9.34
CA ASN A 8 -20.25 7.78 9.32
C ASN A 8 -19.19 8.28 8.32
N ILE A 9 -19.61 8.73 7.14
CA ILE A 9 -18.71 9.31 6.13
C ILE A 9 -18.00 10.56 6.70
N MET A 10 -18.73 11.43 7.38
CA MET A 10 -18.15 12.62 8.00
C MET A 10 -17.20 12.29 9.14
N LYS A 11 -17.54 11.34 10.02
CA LYS A 11 -16.63 10.87 11.07
C LYS A 11 -15.33 10.36 10.48
N ARG A 12 -15.43 9.58 9.39
CA ARG A 12 -14.27 9.00 8.71
C ARG A 12 -13.38 10.06 8.05
N ALA A 13 -13.97 11.03 7.37
CA ALA A 13 -13.23 12.17 6.84
C ALA A 13 -12.53 12.97 7.95
N TRP A 14 -13.19 13.18 9.09
CA TRP A 14 -12.59 13.86 10.23
C TRP A 14 -11.44 13.09 10.87
N GLU A 15 -11.51 11.75 10.94
CA GLU A 15 -10.38 10.94 11.37
C GLU A 15 -9.17 11.12 10.44
N MET A 16 -9.41 11.13 9.13
CA MET A 16 -8.36 11.34 8.13
C MET A 16 -7.69 12.71 8.27
N VAL A 17 -8.46 13.78 8.53
CA VAL A 17 -7.91 15.11 8.82
C VAL A 17 -7.04 15.08 10.07
N LYS A 18 -7.54 14.48 11.16
CA LYS A 18 -6.85 14.49 12.47
C LYS A 18 -5.62 13.60 12.53
N LYS A 19 -5.69 12.40 11.94
CA LYS A 19 -4.65 11.38 12.05
C LYS A 19 -3.63 11.44 10.90
N LEU A 20 -4.07 11.84 9.71
CA LEU A 20 -3.26 11.77 8.48
C LEU A 20 -2.93 13.16 7.91
N GLY A 21 -3.47 14.24 8.49
CA GLY A 21 -3.17 15.62 8.08
C GLY A 21 -3.76 16.04 6.73
N PHE A 22 -4.71 15.28 6.18
CA PHE A 22 -5.34 15.62 4.91
C PHE A 22 -6.19 16.90 5.01
N GLY A 23 -6.29 17.63 3.90
CA GLY A 23 -7.30 18.69 3.76
C GLY A 23 -8.71 18.11 3.77
N ILE A 24 -9.67 18.81 4.39
CA ILE A 24 -11.04 18.29 4.59
C ILE A 24 -11.74 17.87 3.29
N SER A 25 -11.50 18.58 2.18
CA SER A 25 -12.07 18.25 0.86
C SER A 25 -11.55 16.91 0.33
N GLU A 26 -10.24 16.67 0.48
CA GLU A 26 -9.61 15.42 0.07
C GLU A 26 -10.08 14.25 0.93
N ALA A 27 -10.12 14.45 2.25
CA ALA A 27 -10.62 13.48 3.21
C ALA A 27 -12.09 13.10 2.93
N LEU A 28 -12.94 14.07 2.57
CA LEU A 28 -14.34 13.81 2.21
C LEU A 28 -14.46 12.95 0.95
N LYS A 29 -13.71 13.28 -0.10
CA LYS A 29 -13.72 12.51 -1.36
C LYS A 29 -13.33 11.06 -1.09
N LYS A 30 -12.33 10.86 -0.23
CA LYS A 30 -11.82 9.53 0.16
C LYS A 30 -12.83 8.75 1.00
N ALA A 31 -13.44 9.38 2.01
CA ALA A 31 -14.49 8.76 2.83
C ALA A 31 -15.75 8.42 2.03
N TRP A 32 -16.13 9.26 1.06
CA TRP A 32 -17.23 8.95 0.13
C TRP A 32 -16.91 7.78 -0.78
N LYS A 33 -15.66 7.69 -1.25
CA LYS A 33 -15.18 6.54 -2.03
C LYS A 33 -15.24 5.26 -1.20
N GLU A 34 -14.72 5.27 0.02
CA GLU A 34 -14.81 4.15 0.98
C GLU A 34 -16.26 3.73 1.24
N ALA A 35 -17.20 4.68 1.39
CA ALA A 35 -18.60 4.33 1.61
C ALA A 35 -19.30 3.77 0.36
N LYS A 36 -18.92 4.22 -0.84
CA LYS A 36 -19.52 3.78 -2.12
C LYS A 36 -19.00 2.42 -2.57
N GLU A 37 -17.69 2.24 -2.48
CA GLU A 37 -16.96 1.08 -3.00
C GLU A 37 -16.74 0.01 -1.92
N GLY A 38 -17.07 0.32 -0.66
CA GLY A 38 -16.65 -0.46 0.50
C GLY A 38 -15.28 0.04 0.97
N GLU A 39 -15.01 -0.08 2.27
CA GLU A 39 -13.68 0.24 2.77
C GLU A 39 -12.72 -0.71 2.08
N THR A 40 -11.81 -0.14 1.28
CA THR A 40 -10.78 -0.90 0.59
C THR A 40 -9.79 -1.43 1.62
N ARG A 41 -10.21 -2.50 2.27
CA ARG A 41 -9.46 -3.23 3.28
C ARG A 41 -9.06 -4.57 2.69
N MET A 42 -7.90 -5.01 3.12
CA MET A 42 -7.35 -6.28 2.70
C MET A 42 -8.36 -7.38 3.03
N THR A 43 -8.74 -8.17 2.03
CA THR A 43 -9.73 -9.24 2.17
C THR A 43 -9.05 -10.57 2.49
N GLY A 44 -9.72 -11.49 3.18
CA GLY A 44 -9.15 -12.80 3.53
C GLY A 44 -9.54 -13.25 4.94
N THR A 45 -9.00 -14.39 5.38
CA THR A 45 -9.19 -14.82 6.78
C THR A 45 -8.40 -13.92 7.73
N GLU A 46 -8.84 -13.80 8.97
CA GLU A 46 -8.15 -12.99 9.98
C GLU A 46 -6.68 -13.37 10.14
N LYS A 47 -6.37 -14.68 10.13
CA LYS A 47 -4.99 -15.19 10.19
C LYS A 47 -4.17 -14.76 8.98
N GLN A 48 -4.72 -14.84 7.77
CA GLN A 48 -4.04 -14.37 6.56
C GLN A 48 -3.82 -12.86 6.60
N ILE A 49 -4.82 -12.09 7.02
CA ILE A 49 -4.71 -10.62 7.12
C ILE A 49 -3.63 -10.24 8.14
N SER A 50 -3.58 -10.91 9.29
CA SER A 50 -2.54 -10.68 10.30
C SER A 50 -1.15 -10.97 9.72
N PHE A 51 -0.96 -12.15 9.13
CA PHE A 51 0.34 -12.54 8.57
C PHE A 51 0.76 -11.64 7.40
N ALA A 52 -0.18 -11.25 6.54
CA ALA A 52 0.07 -10.31 5.46
C ALA A 52 0.53 -8.94 6.00
N ARG A 53 -0.05 -8.46 7.11
CA ARG A 53 0.38 -7.21 7.75
C ARG A 53 1.82 -7.29 8.26
N ASP A 54 2.21 -8.40 8.88
CA ASP A 54 3.59 -8.59 9.35
C ASP A 54 4.59 -8.54 8.17
N LEU A 55 4.24 -9.17 7.05
CA LEU A 55 5.05 -9.14 5.82
C LEU A 55 5.13 -7.73 5.22
N VAL A 56 4.03 -6.97 5.26
CA VAL A 56 3.95 -5.59 4.77
C VAL A 56 4.74 -4.63 5.67
N GLU A 57 4.73 -4.85 6.98
CA GLU A 57 5.58 -4.10 7.92
C GLU A 57 7.06 -4.34 7.60
N LYS A 58 7.47 -5.60 7.40
CA LYS A 58 8.83 -5.93 6.95
C LYS A 58 9.17 -5.21 5.63
N MET A 59 8.28 -5.26 4.64
CA MET A 59 8.46 -4.56 3.36
C MET A 59 8.66 -3.06 3.58
N ASN A 60 7.82 -2.43 4.40
CA ASN A 60 7.88 -0.99 4.68
C ASN A 60 9.19 -0.59 5.34
N THR A 61 9.70 -1.37 6.30
CA THR A 61 11.01 -1.16 6.91
C THR A 61 12.14 -1.18 5.88
N GLN A 62 12.10 -2.12 4.93
CA GLN A 62 13.10 -2.18 3.85
C GLN A 62 13.00 -0.98 2.91
N PHE A 63 11.79 -0.54 2.55
CA PHE A 63 11.58 0.66 1.74
C PHE A 63 12.02 1.93 2.48
N ASP A 64 11.79 2.04 3.78
CA ASP A 64 12.22 3.19 4.58
C ASP A 64 13.74 3.28 4.67
N ALA A 65 14.43 2.15 4.82
CA ALA A 65 15.88 2.09 4.76
C ALA A 65 16.41 2.53 3.39
N LEU A 66 15.78 2.08 2.30
CA LEU A 66 16.12 2.49 0.94
C LEU A 66 15.90 4.01 0.75
N ILE A 67 14.77 4.54 1.20
CA ILE A 67 14.45 5.97 1.11
C ILE A 67 15.45 6.81 1.93
N ALA A 68 15.85 6.34 3.11
CA ALA A 68 16.82 7.02 3.95
C ALA A 68 18.20 7.09 3.29
N ASP A 69 18.68 5.98 2.71
CA ASP A 69 19.94 5.95 1.96
C ASP A 69 19.87 6.81 0.69
N CYS A 70 18.76 6.72 -0.06
CA CYS A 70 18.50 7.59 -1.20
C CYS A 70 18.49 9.06 -0.80
N LYS A 71 17.97 9.42 0.38
CA LYS A 71 18.00 10.82 0.85
C LYS A 71 19.42 11.32 1.10
N ALA A 72 20.32 10.45 1.53
CA ALA A 72 21.72 10.79 1.77
C ALA A 72 22.51 10.96 0.46
N GLN A 73 22.21 10.14 -0.56
CA GLN A 73 23.00 10.09 -1.81
C GLN A 73 22.36 10.85 -2.98
N PHE A 74 21.02 10.78 -3.12
CA PHE A 74 20.24 11.26 -4.26
C PHE A 74 18.90 11.88 -3.78
N PRO A 75 18.92 13.01 -3.07
CA PRO A 75 17.73 13.60 -2.45
C PRO A 75 16.60 13.93 -3.44
N GLU A 76 16.93 14.23 -4.69
CA GLU A 76 15.98 14.47 -5.79
C GLU A 76 15.09 13.26 -6.08
N ASN A 77 15.57 12.04 -5.81
CA ASN A 77 14.85 10.79 -6.08
C ASN A 77 13.97 10.33 -4.91
N VAL A 78 14.07 10.98 -3.74
CA VAL A 78 13.30 10.61 -2.54
C VAL A 78 11.79 10.66 -2.78
N SER A 79 11.32 11.68 -3.51
CA SER A 79 9.89 11.82 -3.83
C SER A 79 9.38 10.63 -4.62
N MET A 80 10.13 10.18 -5.63
CA MET A 80 9.77 9.03 -6.44
C MET A 80 9.67 7.76 -5.58
N TRP A 81 10.65 7.51 -4.71
CA TRP A 81 10.64 6.32 -3.84
C TRP A 81 9.51 6.32 -2.82
N LYS A 82 9.16 7.49 -2.26
CA LYS A 82 7.97 7.64 -1.40
C LYS A 82 6.69 7.33 -2.15
N SER A 83 6.51 7.88 -3.35
CA SER A 83 5.35 7.59 -4.20
C SER A 83 5.28 6.11 -4.56
N CYS A 84 6.41 5.46 -4.85
CA CYS A 84 6.45 4.01 -5.06
C CYS A 84 5.95 3.24 -3.82
N LYS A 85 6.48 3.54 -2.63
CA LYS A 85 6.05 2.91 -1.37
C LYS A 85 4.55 3.10 -1.11
N GLU A 86 4.05 4.31 -1.29
CA GLU A 86 2.62 4.63 -1.14
C GLU A 86 1.75 3.85 -2.13
N GLY A 87 2.18 3.74 -3.39
CA GLY A 87 1.51 2.95 -4.41
C GLY A 87 1.40 1.46 -4.05
N TYR A 88 2.51 0.86 -3.59
CA TYR A 88 2.49 -0.52 -3.08
C TYR A 88 1.52 -0.68 -1.92
N ASN A 89 1.62 0.16 -0.89
CA ASN A 89 0.79 0.07 0.31
C ASN A 89 -0.70 0.21 -0.02
N ARG A 90 -1.08 1.14 -0.91
CA ARG A 90 -2.46 1.29 -1.37
C ARG A 90 -2.95 0.00 -2.03
N ILE A 91 -2.25 -0.50 -3.04
CA ILE A 91 -2.68 -1.69 -3.80
C ILE A 91 -2.75 -2.92 -2.89
N ILE A 92 -1.78 -3.10 -2.00
CA ILE A 92 -1.76 -4.18 -1.01
C ILE A 92 -2.96 -4.07 -0.06
N SER A 93 -3.27 -2.87 0.45
CA SER A 93 -4.41 -2.65 1.34
C SER A 93 -5.75 -2.92 0.67
N GLU A 94 -5.79 -2.85 -0.67
CA GLU A 94 -6.96 -3.13 -1.52
C GLU A 94 -7.05 -4.60 -1.96
N SER A 95 -6.05 -5.42 -1.65
CA SER A 95 -5.88 -6.77 -2.22
C SER A 95 -6.34 -7.88 -1.28
N ASN A 96 -6.48 -9.09 -1.82
CA ASN A 96 -6.65 -10.28 -1.00
C ASN A 96 -5.33 -10.64 -0.29
N ALA A 97 -5.40 -10.92 1.01
CA ALA A 97 -4.25 -11.25 1.85
C ALA A 97 -3.45 -12.44 1.33
N GLY A 98 -4.10 -13.42 0.69
CA GLY A 98 -3.42 -14.56 0.05
C GLY A 98 -2.46 -14.10 -1.06
N LEU A 99 -2.89 -13.14 -1.90
CA LEU A 99 -2.05 -12.59 -2.97
C LEU A 99 -0.85 -11.82 -2.40
N VAL A 100 -1.06 -11.09 -1.31
CA VAL A 100 -0.01 -10.35 -0.60
C VAL A 100 1.01 -11.32 0.01
N ILE A 101 0.52 -12.37 0.68
CA ILE A 101 1.35 -13.42 1.26
C ILE A 101 2.17 -14.11 0.16
N ASP A 102 1.56 -14.48 -0.96
CA ASP A 102 2.27 -15.13 -2.06
C ASP A 102 3.37 -14.26 -2.67
N LEU A 103 3.17 -12.94 -2.72
CA LEU A 103 4.19 -12.01 -3.18
C LEU A 103 5.37 -11.89 -2.20
N LEU A 104 5.09 -11.77 -0.90
CA LEU A 104 6.07 -11.33 0.10
C LEU A 104 6.72 -12.46 0.92
N LYS A 105 6.04 -13.59 1.13
CA LYS A 105 6.49 -14.64 2.07
C LYS A 105 7.87 -15.23 1.75
N GLY A 106 8.23 -15.27 0.46
CA GLY A 106 9.48 -15.86 -0.02
C GLY A 106 10.68 -14.92 0.02
N ILE A 107 10.52 -13.66 0.47
CA ILE A 107 11.57 -12.65 0.43
C ILE A 107 12.32 -12.63 1.77
N ASN A 108 13.41 -13.40 1.83
CA ASN A 108 14.25 -13.57 3.02
C ASN A 108 15.50 -12.67 3.03
N GLU A 109 15.59 -11.74 2.08
CA GLU A 109 16.70 -10.79 1.99
C GLU A 109 16.71 -9.83 3.19
N THR A 110 17.90 -9.61 3.75
CA THR A 110 18.11 -8.72 4.91
C THR A 110 18.59 -7.32 4.50
N SER A 111 19.25 -7.20 3.35
CA SER A 111 19.60 -5.91 2.74
C SER A 111 18.40 -5.34 1.98
N TYR A 112 18.13 -4.05 2.18
CA TYR A 112 17.04 -3.35 1.49
C TYR A 112 17.20 -3.35 -0.03
N GLN A 113 18.44 -3.28 -0.56
CA GLN A 113 18.68 -3.35 -2.00
C GLN A 113 18.26 -4.71 -2.56
N LYS A 114 18.75 -5.80 -1.95
CA LYS A 114 18.42 -7.16 -2.39
C LYS A 114 16.94 -7.48 -2.19
N TYR A 115 16.36 -7.02 -1.08
CA TYR A 115 14.94 -7.15 -0.81
C TYR A 115 14.12 -6.48 -1.92
N TYR A 116 14.42 -5.22 -2.25
CA TYR A 116 13.73 -4.50 -3.31
C TYR A 116 13.91 -5.19 -4.67
N GLN A 117 15.13 -5.60 -5.02
CA GLN A 117 15.40 -6.32 -6.27
C GLN A 117 14.58 -7.61 -6.37
N LYS A 118 14.50 -8.39 -5.29
CA LYS A 118 13.73 -9.64 -5.25
C LYS A 118 12.23 -9.36 -5.31
N LEU A 119 11.73 -8.37 -4.58
CA LEU A 119 10.33 -7.94 -4.65
C LEU A 119 9.97 -7.49 -6.06
N PHE A 120 10.78 -6.63 -6.67
CA PHE A 120 10.54 -6.13 -8.01
C PHE A 120 10.62 -7.26 -9.05
N PHE A 121 11.55 -8.20 -8.89
CA PHE A 121 11.60 -9.41 -9.70
C PHE A 121 10.30 -10.20 -9.58
N ASN A 122 9.82 -10.43 -8.35
CA ASN A 122 8.55 -11.13 -8.10
C ASN A 122 7.35 -10.37 -8.66
N VAL A 123 7.32 -9.03 -8.62
CA VAL A 123 6.25 -8.22 -9.22
C VAL A 123 6.30 -8.30 -10.75
N LYS A 124 7.49 -8.19 -11.34
CA LYS A 124 7.68 -8.23 -12.80
C LYS A 124 7.32 -9.57 -13.41
N HIS A 125 7.58 -10.66 -12.70
CA HIS A 125 7.27 -12.03 -13.15
C HIS A 125 6.06 -12.62 -12.42
N GLY A 126 5.36 -11.79 -11.65
CA GLY A 126 4.33 -12.20 -10.71
C GLY A 126 3.03 -12.57 -11.41
N TYR A 127 2.58 -13.79 -11.15
CA TYR A 127 1.47 -14.46 -11.81
C TYR A 127 0.07 -14.03 -11.36
N ASN A 128 -0.09 -12.90 -10.64
CA ASN A 128 -1.38 -12.51 -10.08
C ASN A 128 -1.81 -11.07 -10.39
N THR A 129 -3.10 -10.82 -10.27
CA THR A 129 -3.75 -9.55 -10.63
C THR A 129 -3.22 -8.35 -9.85
N MET A 130 -2.75 -8.56 -8.62
CA MET A 130 -2.13 -7.52 -7.80
C MET A 130 -0.79 -7.05 -8.40
N CYS A 131 0.04 -7.96 -8.88
CA CYS A 131 1.33 -7.62 -9.51
C CYS A 131 1.14 -6.78 -10.77
N ASN A 132 0.15 -7.11 -11.61
CA ASN A 132 -0.20 -6.33 -12.80
C ASN A 132 -0.66 -4.91 -12.45
N ARG A 133 -1.45 -4.75 -11.38
CA ARG A 133 -1.84 -3.44 -10.86
C ARG A 133 -0.64 -2.64 -10.35
N ILE A 134 0.31 -3.30 -9.67
CA ILE A 134 1.55 -2.64 -9.24
C ILE A 134 2.37 -2.17 -10.45
N LEU A 135 2.56 -3.01 -11.47
CA LEU A 135 3.30 -2.63 -12.68
C LEU A 135 2.68 -1.43 -13.38
N SER A 136 1.36 -1.44 -13.58
CA SER A 136 0.65 -0.37 -14.26
C SER A 136 0.52 0.91 -13.42
N GLU A 137 0.04 0.81 -12.18
CA GLU A 137 -0.28 1.99 -11.36
C GLU A 137 0.94 2.60 -10.67
N VAL A 138 2.02 1.83 -10.40
CA VAL A 138 3.23 2.31 -9.73
C VAL A 138 4.36 2.61 -10.71
N TYR A 139 4.52 1.77 -11.73
CA TYR A 139 5.65 1.87 -12.67
C TYR A 139 5.26 2.31 -14.08
N GLY A 140 3.96 2.45 -14.40
CA GLY A 140 3.48 2.83 -15.73
C GLY A 140 3.81 1.79 -16.81
N LYS A 141 3.91 0.51 -16.45
CA LYS A 141 4.27 -0.60 -17.35
C LYS A 141 3.10 -1.52 -17.65
#